data_AF-A0A9E5RP25-F1
#
_entry.id   AF-A0A9E5RP25-F1
#
_cell.length_a   1.000
_cell.length_b   1.000
_cell.length_c   1.000
_cell.angle_alpha   90.00
_cell.angle_beta   90.00
_cell.angle_gamma   90.00
#
_symmetry.space_group_name_H-M   'P 1'
#
loop_
_entity.id
_entity.type
_entity.pdbx_description
1 polymer ?
#
loop_
_entity_poly.entity_id
_entity_poly.type
_entity_poly.pdbx_seq_one_letter_code
_entity_poly.pdbx_strand_id
1 'polypeptide(L)'
;RVLTVPVPTDGREPLTEGVVVDAELGYLYIGQEQVGIYKFSAEPEGGDEGVLIDVVKPEGSALEADVEGLALYYGANGTGYLIASSQGDSTFAVYSREGDNAYLGNFIVGESNGIDSVDGSDGLDVINVSLGPDFLSGLLVVHDQQNEPALIVEDDGELVNASGNFKFVPWKNVASSFPDPLDIDTRSYDPRNPSARTLLIGTPDAETRVGTADDEVLNGFGGNDVIAGGLGDDIIYGGVGNDVLRGDRNFSGTGGNTGGDDIIYGGAGRDRIGGKGGDDKLYGEAGNDHLFGDNGDDLLRGGLGNDRLTGGRDRDTFVLAAGEGTDTIRDFEVSKDRIGLVGDLSFGQLSVVQIGSKHSHPLR
;
A
#
# COMPACT_ATOMS: atom_id res chain seq x y z
N ARG A 1 26.42 -1.77 6.30
CA ARG A 1 25.69 -3.02 6.04
C ARG A 1 25.90 -3.41 4.57
N VAL A 2 25.80 -4.70 4.21
CA VAL A 2 25.88 -5.16 2.81
C VAL A 2 24.58 -5.91 2.52
N LEU A 3 23.78 -5.38 1.60
CA LEU A 3 22.53 -6.00 1.19
C LEU A 3 22.81 -7.05 0.11
N THR A 4 22.11 -8.16 0.19
CA THR A 4 22.27 -9.26 -0.78
C THR A 4 21.05 -9.30 -1.70
N VAL A 5 21.25 -8.94 -2.98
CA VAL A 5 20.29 -9.21 -4.04
C VAL A 5 20.60 -10.58 -4.66
N PRO A 6 19.67 -11.54 -4.68
CA PRO A 6 19.88 -12.86 -5.24
C PRO A 6 20.29 -12.82 -6.73
N VAL A 7 21.19 -13.73 -7.12
CA VAL A 7 21.50 -13.99 -8.54
C VAL A 7 20.52 -15.03 -9.07
N PRO A 8 19.80 -14.76 -10.17
CA PRO A 8 18.91 -15.75 -10.78
C PRO A 8 19.65 -17.03 -11.18
N THR A 9 19.03 -18.18 -10.94
CA THR A 9 19.62 -19.49 -11.28
C THR A 9 19.26 -19.97 -12.69
N ASP A 10 18.39 -19.24 -13.38
CA ASP A 10 17.85 -19.54 -14.71
C ASP A 10 18.60 -18.85 -15.85
N GLY A 11 19.70 -18.15 -15.54
CA GLY A 11 20.59 -17.54 -16.54
C GLY A 11 20.24 -16.10 -16.94
N ARG A 12 19.20 -15.51 -16.32
CA ARG A 12 18.93 -14.07 -16.44
C ARG A 12 20.06 -13.23 -15.85
N GLU A 13 20.27 -12.04 -16.41
CA GLU A 13 21.30 -11.13 -15.92
C GLU A 13 20.91 -10.56 -14.56
N PRO A 14 21.84 -10.52 -13.57
CA PRO A 14 21.52 -10.06 -12.22
C PRO A 14 21.67 -8.54 -12.05
N LEU A 15 21.58 -7.76 -13.13
CA LEU A 15 21.82 -6.32 -13.11
C LEU A 15 20.75 -5.58 -12.30
N THR A 16 21.18 -4.52 -11.62
CA THR A 16 20.32 -3.67 -10.79
C THR A 16 20.57 -2.21 -11.14
N GLU A 17 19.51 -1.46 -11.38
CA GLU A 17 19.59 -0.04 -11.74
C GLU A 17 18.70 0.81 -10.84
N GLY A 18 17.38 0.59 -10.89
CA GLY A 18 16.41 1.36 -10.11
C GLY A 18 16.63 1.26 -8.61
N VAL A 19 16.83 2.39 -7.94
CA VAL A 19 16.96 2.44 -6.47
C VAL A 19 16.19 3.64 -5.92
N VAL A 20 15.32 3.38 -4.93
CA VAL A 20 14.64 4.45 -4.19
C VAL A 20 14.54 4.11 -2.70
N VAL A 21 14.67 5.12 -1.85
CA VAL A 21 14.57 4.98 -0.40
C VAL A 21 13.35 5.76 0.10
N ASP A 22 12.53 5.09 0.89
CA ASP A 22 11.43 5.69 1.61
C ASP A 22 11.92 6.32 2.90
N ALA A 23 11.82 7.65 3.01
CA ALA A 23 12.36 8.39 4.14
C ALA A 23 11.43 8.43 5.37
N GLU A 24 10.14 8.09 5.25
CA GLU A 24 9.23 8.05 6.42
C GLU A 24 9.01 6.62 6.90
N LEU A 25 8.94 5.68 5.96
CA LEU A 25 8.81 4.27 6.30
C LEU A 25 10.18 3.66 6.56
N GLY A 26 11.28 4.07 5.93
CA GLY A 26 12.58 3.41 6.15
C GLY A 26 12.72 2.11 5.37
N TYR A 27 12.14 2.06 4.17
CA TYR A 27 12.33 0.99 3.19
C TYR A 27 13.29 1.40 2.08
N LEU A 28 14.01 0.43 1.53
CA LEU A 28 14.83 0.58 0.33
C LEU A 28 14.29 -0.37 -0.73
N TYR A 29 14.04 0.15 -1.92
CA TYR A 29 13.61 -0.63 -3.07
C TYR A 29 14.72 -0.69 -4.11
N ILE A 30 14.95 -1.88 -4.67
CA ILE A 30 15.95 -2.13 -5.71
C ILE A 30 15.29 -2.90 -6.86
N GLY A 31 15.29 -2.32 -8.06
CA GLY A 31 14.92 -2.98 -9.30
C GLY A 31 16.08 -3.84 -9.77
N GLN A 32 15.82 -5.14 -9.96
CA GLN A 32 16.71 -6.05 -10.67
C GLN A 32 16.09 -6.31 -12.04
N GLU A 33 16.72 -5.79 -13.08
CA GLU A 33 16.16 -5.53 -14.41
C GLU A 33 15.31 -6.69 -14.96
N GLN A 34 15.88 -7.90 -14.96
CA GLN A 34 15.23 -9.08 -15.53
C GLN A 34 14.44 -9.92 -14.50
N VAL A 35 14.37 -9.48 -13.25
CA VAL A 35 13.86 -10.29 -12.13
C VAL A 35 12.63 -9.68 -11.50
N GLY A 36 12.67 -8.40 -11.12
CA GLY A 36 11.59 -7.75 -10.39
C GLY A 36 12.10 -6.70 -9.41
N ILE A 37 11.25 -6.36 -8.42
CA ILE A 37 11.56 -5.32 -7.43
C ILE A 37 11.74 -5.97 -6.06
N TYR A 38 12.89 -5.72 -5.44
CA TYR A 38 13.16 -6.12 -4.07
C TYR A 38 12.90 -4.97 -3.10
N LYS A 39 12.37 -5.32 -1.93
CA LYS A 39 12.18 -4.44 -0.78
C LYS A 39 13.09 -4.88 0.36
N PHE A 40 13.81 -3.93 0.93
CA PHE A 40 14.70 -4.10 2.07
C PHE A 40 14.32 -3.11 3.18
N SER A 41 14.72 -3.41 4.41
CA SER A 41 14.87 -2.38 5.43
C SER A 41 15.96 -1.40 4.98
N ALA A 42 15.72 -0.09 5.02
CA ALA A 42 16.75 0.92 4.81
C ALA A 42 17.60 1.16 6.08
N GLU A 43 17.07 0.82 7.26
CA GLU A 43 17.72 1.11 8.55
C GLU A 43 19.08 0.41 8.70
N PRO A 44 20.06 1.01 9.39
CA PRO A 44 21.40 0.44 9.55
C PRO A 44 21.42 -0.95 10.20
N GLU A 45 20.47 -1.23 11.09
CA GLU A 45 20.30 -2.46 11.86
C GLU A 45 19.35 -3.47 11.23
N GLY A 46 18.69 -3.13 10.12
CA GLY A 46 17.78 -4.06 9.45
C GLY A 46 18.51 -5.27 8.86
N GLY A 47 17.76 -6.31 8.49
CA GLY A 47 18.30 -7.50 7.83
C GLY A 47 18.97 -7.22 6.48
N ASP A 48 19.76 -8.18 6.01
CA ASP A 48 20.49 -8.11 4.73
C ASP A 48 19.73 -8.74 3.56
N GLU A 49 18.62 -9.43 3.86
CA GLU A 49 17.78 -10.14 2.89
C GLU A 49 16.59 -9.27 2.46
N GLY A 50 16.35 -9.23 1.16
CA GLY A 50 15.23 -8.49 0.56
C GLY A 50 14.07 -9.42 0.25
N VAL A 51 12.86 -8.88 0.34
CA VAL A 51 11.64 -9.55 -0.10
C VAL A 51 11.31 -9.10 -1.52
N LEU A 52 11.02 -10.04 -2.40
CA LEU A 52 10.62 -9.75 -3.77
C LEU A 52 9.13 -9.36 -3.77
N ILE A 53 8.82 -8.10 -4.07
CA ILE A 53 7.45 -7.57 -4.00
C ILE A 53 6.66 -7.73 -5.30
N ASP A 54 7.36 -7.80 -6.44
CA ASP A 54 6.81 -8.30 -7.69
C ASP A 54 7.92 -8.84 -8.59
N VAL A 55 7.54 -9.64 -9.58
CA VAL A 55 8.46 -10.30 -10.51
C VAL A 55 8.14 -9.91 -11.95
N VAL A 56 9.19 -9.77 -12.75
CA VAL A 56 9.07 -9.69 -14.21
C VAL A 56 8.33 -10.93 -14.71
N LYS A 57 7.28 -10.70 -15.50
CA LYS A 57 6.42 -11.73 -16.09
C LYS A 57 6.31 -11.49 -17.60
N PRO A 58 5.74 -12.44 -18.36
CA PRO A 58 5.56 -12.28 -19.80
C PRO A 58 4.73 -11.03 -20.17
N GLU A 59 4.74 -10.70 -21.46
CA GLU A 59 4.05 -9.56 -22.07
C GLU A 59 2.62 -9.35 -21.55
N GLY A 60 2.30 -8.10 -21.18
CA GLY A 60 1.00 -7.70 -20.62
C GLY A 60 0.84 -7.96 -19.12
N SER A 61 1.95 -8.15 -18.41
CA SER A 61 1.97 -8.23 -16.94
C SER A 61 2.23 -6.87 -16.28
N ALA A 62 2.33 -6.83 -14.95
CA ALA A 62 2.66 -5.60 -14.24
C ALA A 62 4.07 -5.08 -14.57
N LEU A 63 5.04 -5.97 -14.78
CA LEU A 63 6.44 -5.65 -15.09
C LEU A 63 6.94 -6.50 -16.25
N GLU A 64 7.30 -5.85 -17.34
CA GLU A 64 8.06 -6.41 -18.44
C GLU A 64 9.50 -5.90 -18.37
N ALA A 65 10.46 -6.82 -18.49
CA ALA A 65 11.88 -6.47 -18.38
C ALA A 65 12.28 -5.47 -19.48
N ASP A 66 13.04 -4.42 -19.17
CA ASP A 66 13.78 -4.26 -17.91
C ASP A 66 13.06 -3.39 -16.85
N VAL A 67 13.22 -3.77 -15.57
CA VAL A 67 12.81 -2.95 -14.42
C VAL A 67 13.86 -1.86 -14.19
N GLU A 68 13.54 -0.65 -14.62
CA GLU A 68 14.46 0.48 -14.60
C GLU A 68 14.21 1.38 -13.39
N GLY A 69 14.04 2.69 -13.59
CA GLY A 69 13.86 3.67 -12.53
C GLY A 69 12.73 3.31 -11.58
N LEU A 70 12.95 3.64 -10.30
CA LEU A 70 11.95 3.55 -9.24
C LEU A 70 11.74 4.94 -8.63
N ALA A 71 10.49 5.29 -8.32
CA ALA A 71 10.16 6.54 -7.65
C ALA A 71 9.05 6.35 -6.60
N LEU A 72 9.03 7.24 -5.59
CA LEU A 72 8.03 7.22 -4.53
C LEU A 72 7.19 8.50 -4.56
N TYR A 73 5.88 8.33 -4.74
CA TYR A 73 4.90 9.37 -4.49
C TYR A 73 4.45 9.32 -3.03
N TYR A 74 4.65 10.41 -2.29
CA TYR A 74 4.25 10.52 -0.89
C TYR A 74 2.86 11.16 -0.79
N GLY A 75 1.87 10.37 -0.37
CA GLY A 75 0.50 10.79 -0.11
C GLY A 75 0.31 11.29 1.32
N ALA A 76 -0.94 11.36 1.76
CA ALA A 76 -1.27 11.73 3.15
C ALA A 76 -1.21 10.52 4.08
N ASN A 77 -0.91 10.76 5.36
CA ASN A 77 -1.00 9.75 6.42
C ASN A 77 -0.20 8.47 6.14
N GLY A 78 1.00 8.59 5.56
CA GLY A 78 1.86 7.44 5.25
C GLY A 78 1.47 6.65 4.00
N THR A 79 0.37 7.00 3.32
CA THR A 79 -0.01 6.40 2.03
C THR A 79 0.90 6.91 0.90
N GLY A 80 0.86 6.24 -0.24
CA GLY A 80 1.53 6.73 -1.44
C GLY A 80 1.59 5.70 -2.55
N TYR A 81 2.50 5.94 -3.50
CA TYR A 81 2.78 4.98 -4.56
C TYR A 81 4.27 4.70 -4.69
N LEU A 82 4.62 3.44 -4.92
CA LEU A 82 5.87 3.05 -5.55
C LEU A 82 5.62 2.90 -7.05
N ILE A 83 6.39 3.60 -7.87
CA ILE A 83 6.26 3.59 -9.33
C ILE A 83 7.54 3.01 -9.92
N ALA A 84 7.39 2.04 -10.81
CA ALA A 84 8.50 1.42 -11.52
C ALA A 84 8.35 1.62 -13.03
N SER A 85 9.46 1.97 -13.69
CA SER A 85 9.53 1.94 -15.15
C SER A 85 9.63 0.49 -15.63
N SER A 86 8.63 0.04 -16.38
CA SER A 86 8.60 -1.25 -17.07
C SER A 86 9.05 -0.99 -18.50
N GLN A 87 10.36 -1.00 -18.73
CA GLN A 87 10.95 -0.50 -19.98
C GLN A 87 10.55 -1.38 -21.17
N GLY A 88 10.41 -2.69 -20.96
CA GLY A 88 10.10 -3.67 -22.03
C GLY A 88 8.79 -3.42 -22.76
N ASP A 89 7.80 -2.84 -22.09
CA ASP A 89 6.51 -2.48 -22.68
C ASP A 89 6.21 -0.98 -22.64
N SER A 90 7.19 -0.17 -22.25
CA SER A 90 7.06 1.29 -22.10
C SER A 90 5.89 1.72 -21.22
N THR A 91 5.63 0.95 -20.15
CA THR A 91 4.61 1.28 -19.15
C THR A 91 5.25 1.64 -17.81
N PHE A 92 4.42 2.16 -16.91
CA PHE A 92 4.81 2.46 -15.54
C PHE A 92 3.91 1.67 -14.59
N ALA A 93 4.50 0.69 -13.91
CA ALA A 93 3.84 -0.12 -12.91
C ALA A 93 3.68 0.68 -11.61
N VAL A 94 2.51 0.57 -10.98
CA VAL A 94 2.18 1.31 -9.76
C VAL A 94 1.78 0.34 -8.67
N TYR A 95 2.41 0.50 -7.51
CA TYR A 95 2.16 -0.26 -6.31
C TYR A 95 1.78 0.70 -5.18
N SER A 96 1.07 0.24 -4.16
CA SER A 96 0.96 0.98 -2.91
C SER A 96 2.36 1.23 -2.35
N ARG A 97 2.57 2.38 -1.71
CA ARG A 97 3.83 2.66 -1.01
C ARG A 97 3.91 1.88 0.30
N GLU A 98 2.78 1.81 0.97
CA GLU A 98 2.56 1.17 2.25
C GLU A 98 2.27 -0.34 2.13
N GLY A 99 2.25 -1.03 3.28
CA GLY A 99 1.99 -2.46 3.38
C GLY A 99 3.00 -3.29 2.58
N ASP A 100 2.49 -4.28 1.86
CA ASP A 100 3.30 -5.21 1.04
C ASP A 100 3.50 -4.74 -0.40
N ASN A 101 3.25 -3.46 -0.67
CA ASN A 101 3.33 -2.86 -2.01
C ASN A 101 2.38 -3.57 -2.99
N ALA A 102 1.09 -3.58 -2.66
CA ALA A 102 0.06 -4.18 -3.51
C ALA A 102 0.04 -3.50 -4.88
N TYR A 103 -0.02 -4.30 -5.95
CA TYR A 103 -0.11 -3.80 -7.32
C TYR A 103 -1.46 -3.11 -7.57
N LEU A 104 -1.42 -1.89 -8.12
CA LEU A 104 -2.59 -1.03 -8.34
C LEU A 104 -2.93 -0.83 -9.82
N GLY A 105 -1.99 -1.10 -10.72
CA GLY A 105 -2.18 -0.95 -12.17
C GLY A 105 -0.92 -0.49 -12.89
N ASN A 106 -1.04 -0.31 -14.21
CA ASN A 106 -0.05 0.34 -15.05
C ASN A 106 -0.65 1.58 -15.71
N PHE A 107 0.20 2.55 -16.04
CA PHE A 107 -0.16 3.64 -16.94
C PHE A 107 0.91 3.84 -18.02
N ILE A 108 0.54 4.56 -19.09
CA ILE A 108 1.44 5.00 -20.15
C ILE A 108 1.44 6.52 -20.22
N VAL A 109 2.53 7.13 -20.71
CA VAL A 109 2.58 8.56 -21.04
C VAL A 109 2.42 8.70 -22.55
N GLY A 110 1.18 8.96 -22.97
CA GLY A 110 0.83 9.13 -24.38
C GLY A 110 1.11 10.52 -24.93
N GLU A 111 0.98 10.66 -26.26
CA GLU A 111 1.12 11.93 -26.95
C GLU A 111 0.07 12.98 -26.50
N SER A 112 0.49 14.24 -26.41
CA SER A 112 -0.39 15.34 -26.03
C SER A 112 0.14 16.70 -26.47
N ASN A 113 -0.72 17.53 -27.05
CA ASN A 113 -0.42 18.93 -27.42
C ASN A 113 0.86 19.11 -28.27
N GLY A 114 1.18 18.13 -29.11
CA GLY A 114 2.40 18.14 -29.94
C GLY A 114 3.68 17.74 -29.20
N ILE A 115 3.55 17.25 -27.96
CA ILE A 115 4.56 16.46 -27.26
C ILE A 115 4.24 14.99 -27.56
N ASP A 116 5.23 14.25 -28.00
CA ASP A 116 5.21 12.82 -28.26
C ASP A 116 5.07 11.98 -26.98
N SER A 117 4.77 10.69 -27.16
CA SER A 117 4.70 9.71 -26.08
C SER A 117 6.08 9.39 -25.51
N VAL A 118 6.11 8.67 -24.40
CA VAL A 118 7.34 8.09 -23.85
C VAL A 118 7.52 6.67 -24.38
N ASP A 119 8.75 6.34 -24.77
CA ASP A 119 9.15 4.98 -25.16
C ASP A 119 10.58 4.72 -24.64
N GLY A 120 10.80 3.54 -24.06
CA GLY A 120 12.09 3.13 -23.48
C GLY A 120 12.50 3.99 -22.28
N SER A 121 11.60 4.22 -21.34
CA SER A 121 11.93 5.01 -20.14
C SER A 121 12.93 4.28 -19.24
N ASP A 122 14.03 4.95 -18.92
CA ASP A 122 14.99 4.50 -17.90
C ASP A 122 14.57 5.07 -16.54
N GLY A 123 14.95 6.31 -16.26
CA GLY A 123 14.65 6.99 -15.00
C GLY A 123 13.29 7.71 -14.97
N LEU A 124 12.70 7.76 -13.78
CA LEU A 124 11.57 8.63 -13.45
C LEU A 124 11.73 9.24 -12.06
N ASP A 125 11.01 10.34 -11.80
CA ASP A 125 10.89 10.92 -10.46
C ASP A 125 9.53 11.61 -10.30
N VAL A 126 9.03 11.70 -9.08
CA VAL A 126 7.71 12.24 -8.78
C VAL A 126 7.72 13.08 -7.52
N ILE A 127 6.94 14.16 -7.52
CA ILE A 127 6.81 15.03 -6.35
C ILE A 127 5.36 15.46 -6.10
N ASN A 128 4.88 15.23 -4.89
CA ASN A 128 3.57 15.70 -4.41
C ASN A 128 3.65 17.11 -3.80
N VAL A 129 4.25 18.06 -4.52
CA VAL A 129 4.39 19.44 -4.08
C VAL A 129 3.91 20.36 -5.19
N SER A 130 3.15 21.39 -4.84
CA SER A 130 2.74 22.41 -5.80
C SER A 130 3.96 23.18 -6.32
N LEU A 131 4.26 23.06 -7.62
CA LEU A 131 5.39 23.74 -8.27
C LEU A 131 4.99 25.00 -9.06
N GLY A 132 3.82 25.57 -8.73
CA GLY A 132 3.26 26.74 -9.41
C GLY A 132 1.99 26.42 -10.21
N PRO A 133 1.48 27.37 -11.01
CA PRO A 133 0.17 27.29 -11.64
C PRO A 133 0.02 26.12 -12.63
N ASP A 134 1.12 25.73 -13.29
CA ASP A 134 1.10 24.66 -14.29
C ASP A 134 1.18 23.25 -13.65
N PHE A 135 1.68 23.17 -12.41
CA PHE A 135 1.91 21.93 -11.66
C PHE A 135 1.38 22.05 -10.23
N LEU A 136 0.12 22.49 -10.11
CA LEU A 136 -0.51 22.72 -8.81
C LEU A 136 -0.61 21.46 -7.95
N SER A 137 -0.73 20.31 -8.60
CA SER A 137 -0.97 18.99 -8.00
C SER A 137 0.29 18.13 -7.89
N GLY A 138 1.48 18.71 -8.12
CA GLY A 138 2.70 17.93 -8.28
C GLY A 138 3.04 17.61 -9.73
N LEU A 139 4.13 16.88 -9.90
CA LEU A 139 4.78 16.61 -11.17
C LEU A 139 5.36 15.20 -11.16
N LEU A 140 5.15 14.47 -12.26
CA LEU A 140 5.92 13.28 -12.64
C LEU A 140 6.87 13.70 -13.78
N VAL A 141 8.14 13.29 -13.68
CA VAL A 141 9.15 13.44 -14.73
C VAL A 141 9.60 12.06 -15.16
N VAL A 142 9.63 11.79 -16.45
CA VAL A 142 9.98 10.48 -17.03
C VAL A 142 10.96 10.68 -18.18
N HIS A 143 11.97 9.82 -18.25
CA HIS A 143 12.89 9.75 -19.38
C HIS A 143 12.15 9.23 -20.61
N ASP A 144 12.49 9.75 -21.78
CA ASP A 144 12.03 9.25 -23.06
C ASP A 144 13.23 9.08 -23.99
N GLN A 145 13.54 7.83 -24.31
CA GLN A 145 14.69 7.47 -25.13
C GLN A 145 14.42 7.72 -26.62
N GLN A 146 13.17 7.60 -27.06
CA GLN A 146 12.79 7.72 -28.48
C GLN A 146 12.10 9.05 -28.81
N ASN A 147 12.57 10.14 -28.20
CA ASN A 147 11.98 11.46 -28.39
C ASN A 147 11.87 11.88 -29.88
N GLU A 148 10.76 12.51 -30.22
CA GLU A 148 10.50 13.17 -31.49
C GLU A 148 10.49 14.71 -31.38
N PRO A 149 11.06 15.45 -32.35
CA PRO A 149 11.71 14.95 -33.56
C PRO A 149 13.07 14.27 -33.29
N ALA A 150 13.26 13.09 -33.85
CA ALA A 150 14.45 12.26 -33.62
C ALA A 150 15.73 12.87 -34.22
N LEU A 151 16.84 12.74 -33.49
CA LEU A 151 18.20 13.01 -33.98
C LEU A 151 18.95 11.69 -34.12
N ILE A 152 18.94 11.13 -35.33
CA ILE A 152 19.60 9.84 -35.58
C ILE A 152 21.12 10.03 -35.78
N VAL A 153 21.91 9.30 -35.00
CA VAL A 153 23.38 9.25 -35.10
C VAL A 153 23.86 7.81 -35.19
N GLU A 154 25.06 7.59 -35.73
CA GLU A 154 25.72 6.29 -35.74
C GLU A 154 26.61 6.18 -34.50
N ASP A 155 26.40 5.15 -33.67
CA ASP A 155 27.18 4.83 -32.48
C ASP A 155 27.54 3.34 -32.49
N ASP A 156 28.83 3.01 -32.39
CA ASP A 156 29.38 1.66 -32.50
C ASP A 156 28.80 0.77 -33.65
N GLY A 157 28.36 1.40 -34.74
CA GLY A 157 27.80 0.73 -35.93
C GLY A 157 26.29 0.53 -35.90
N GLU A 158 25.60 1.04 -34.87
CA GLU A 158 24.14 1.07 -34.75
C GLU A 158 23.60 2.50 -34.93
N LEU A 159 22.39 2.63 -35.48
CA LEU A 159 21.71 3.92 -35.59
C LEU A 159 20.86 4.14 -34.34
N VAL A 160 21.19 5.16 -33.55
CA VAL A 160 20.51 5.47 -32.29
C VAL A 160 19.86 6.85 -32.34
N ASN A 161 18.75 7.03 -31.61
CA ASN A 161 18.14 8.34 -31.40
C ASN A 161 18.89 9.07 -30.28
N ALA A 162 19.72 10.04 -30.64
CA ALA A 162 20.46 10.88 -29.69
C ALA A 162 19.66 12.11 -29.19
N SER A 163 18.34 12.12 -29.37
CA SER A 163 17.48 13.22 -28.92
C SER A 163 16.71 12.93 -27.63
N GLY A 164 17.04 11.85 -26.93
CA GLY A 164 16.39 11.48 -25.66
C GLY A 164 16.26 12.67 -24.70
N ASN A 165 15.11 12.78 -24.05
CA ASN A 165 14.78 13.89 -23.16
C ASN A 165 13.89 13.45 -22.00
N PHE A 166 13.19 14.42 -21.38
CA PHE A 166 12.28 14.16 -20.28
C PHE A 166 10.91 14.75 -20.56
N LYS A 167 9.85 14.00 -20.27
CA LYS A 167 8.48 14.52 -20.29
C LYS A 167 8.04 14.92 -18.88
N PHE A 168 7.30 16.03 -18.81
CA PHE A 168 6.80 16.62 -17.57
C PHE A 168 5.29 16.45 -17.53
N VAL A 169 4.81 15.53 -16.68
CA VAL A 169 3.41 15.15 -16.60
C VAL A 169 2.81 15.71 -15.30
N PRO A 170 1.80 16.61 -15.36
CA PRO A 170 1.09 17.03 -14.17
C PRO A 170 0.51 15.82 -13.44
N TRP A 171 0.87 15.65 -12.16
CA TRP A 171 0.54 14.43 -11.40
C TRP A 171 -0.95 14.10 -11.41
N LYS A 172 -1.81 15.11 -11.35
CA LYS A 172 -3.28 14.94 -11.42
C LYS A 172 -3.75 14.11 -12.62
N ASN A 173 -3.04 14.17 -13.76
CA ASN A 173 -3.41 13.42 -14.96
C ASN A 173 -3.14 11.93 -14.76
N VAL A 174 -2.03 11.60 -14.10
CA VAL A 174 -1.66 10.22 -13.72
C VAL A 174 -2.63 9.71 -12.67
N ALA A 175 -2.80 10.44 -11.56
CA ALA A 175 -3.72 10.07 -10.49
C ALA A 175 -5.13 9.79 -11.03
N SER A 176 -5.66 10.66 -11.90
CA SER A 176 -7.01 10.47 -12.47
C SER A 176 -7.20 9.25 -13.37
N SER A 177 -6.12 8.51 -13.69
CA SER A 177 -6.19 7.28 -14.47
C SER A 177 -6.44 6.03 -13.63
N PHE A 178 -6.21 6.10 -12.31
CA PHE A 178 -6.46 4.97 -11.42
C PHE A 178 -7.95 4.83 -11.09
N PRO A 179 -8.46 3.59 -10.92
CA PRO A 179 -9.85 3.37 -10.51
C PRO A 179 -10.19 4.02 -9.17
N ASP A 180 -9.26 3.91 -8.21
CA ASP A 180 -9.38 4.43 -6.84
C ASP A 180 -8.15 5.29 -6.51
N PRO A 181 -8.09 6.56 -6.98
CA PRO A 181 -6.92 7.39 -6.79
C PRO A 181 -6.83 7.94 -5.36
N LEU A 182 -5.60 8.11 -4.87
CA LEU A 182 -5.34 8.84 -3.63
C LEU A 182 -5.75 10.30 -3.80
N ASP A 183 -6.31 10.86 -2.71
CA ASP A 183 -6.58 12.30 -2.64
C ASP A 183 -5.26 13.08 -2.75
N ILE A 184 -5.21 14.00 -3.71
CA ILE A 184 -4.02 14.84 -3.91
C ILE A 184 -4.04 15.97 -2.88
N ASP A 185 -3.30 15.79 -1.79
CA ASP A 185 -2.95 16.84 -0.85
C ASP A 185 -1.46 17.17 -0.95
N THR A 186 -1.12 18.26 -1.65
CA THR A 186 0.27 18.69 -1.82
C THR A 186 0.88 19.33 -0.56
N ARG A 187 0.19 19.27 0.59
CA ARG A 187 0.68 19.74 1.89
C ARG A 187 0.86 18.60 2.89
N SER A 188 0.48 17.37 2.52
CA SER A 188 0.54 16.23 3.42
C SER A 188 1.96 15.72 3.66
N TYR A 189 2.90 16.08 2.78
CA TYR A 189 4.30 15.69 2.85
C TYR A 189 5.22 16.90 2.68
N ASP A 190 6.21 17.05 3.55
CA ASP A 190 7.30 18.01 3.39
C ASP A 190 8.59 17.25 3.01
N PRO A 191 9.03 17.28 1.74
CA PRO A 191 10.25 16.60 1.31
C PRO A 191 11.52 17.12 1.98
N ARG A 192 11.48 18.29 2.65
CA ARG A 192 12.63 18.82 3.39
C ARG A 192 12.67 18.36 4.85
N ASN A 193 11.56 17.83 5.35
CA ASN A 193 11.42 17.38 6.72
C ASN A 193 10.46 16.18 6.79
N PRO A 194 10.85 15.02 6.24
CA PRO A 194 10.03 13.82 6.27
C PRO A 194 9.75 13.41 7.72
N SER A 195 8.52 12.99 8.00
CA SER A 195 8.12 12.57 9.34
C SER A 195 8.51 11.10 9.52
N ALA A 196 9.70 10.85 10.05
CA ALA A 196 10.15 9.47 10.31
C ALA A 196 9.20 8.78 11.29
N ARG A 197 8.60 7.66 10.87
CA ARG A 197 7.94 6.73 11.78
C ARG A 197 8.93 5.62 12.12
N THR A 198 8.94 5.17 13.37
CA THR A 198 9.78 4.02 13.74
C THR A 198 9.21 2.78 13.06
N LEU A 199 10.01 2.14 12.21
CA LEU A 199 9.58 0.99 11.43
C LEU A 199 10.08 -0.32 12.04
N LEU A 200 9.15 -1.22 12.37
CA LEU A 200 9.47 -2.58 12.80
C LEU A 200 9.07 -3.59 11.72
N ILE A 201 10.06 -4.05 10.94
CA ILE A 201 9.83 -4.92 9.77
C ILE A 201 10.04 -6.39 10.08
N GLY A 202 8.99 -7.19 9.85
CA GLY A 202 8.90 -8.64 9.76
C GLY A 202 9.76 -9.30 8.69
N THR A 203 9.56 -10.58 8.51
CA THR A 203 10.14 -11.42 7.46
C THR A 203 9.02 -12.25 6.83
N PRO A 204 9.25 -12.98 5.73
CA PRO A 204 8.24 -13.91 5.22
C PRO A 204 7.98 -15.16 6.11
N ASP A 205 8.62 -15.27 7.27
CA ASP A 205 8.46 -16.38 8.22
C ASP A 205 7.55 -15.97 9.39
N ALA A 206 6.89 -16.94 10.04
CA ALA A 206 6.05 -16.65 11.20
C ALA A 206 6.82 -16.09 12.41
N GLU A 207 6.40 -14.93 12.91
CA GLU A 207 7.10 -14.18 13.95
C GLU A 207 6.20 -13.69 15.10
N THR A 208 6.84 -13.15 16.14
CA THR A 208 6.14 -12.43 17.21
C THR A 208 6.83 -11.10 17.45
N ARG A 209 6.08 -10.02 17.27
CA ARG A 209 6.58 -8.65 17.32
C ARG A 209 5.71 -7.78 18.21
N VAL A 210 6.39 -6.84 18.86
CA VAL A 210 5.77 -5.95 19.81
C VAL A 210 6.47 -4.59 19.66
N GLY A 211 5.81 -3.62 19.03
CA GLY A 211 6.27 -2.22 18.94
C GLY A 211 6.16 -1.54 20.31
N THR A 212 6.46 -0.25 20.43
CA THR A 212 6.82 0.43 21.67
C THR A 212 5.67 1.21 22.31
N ALA A 213 5.84 2.50 22.52
CA ALA A 213 4.85 3.43 23.05
C ALA A 213 4.79 4.71 22.19
N ASP A 214 5.47 4.68 21.04
CA ASP A 214 5.58 5.75 20.06
C ASP A 214 4.68 5.37 18.88
N ASP A 215 4.37 6.31 18.00
CA ASP A 215 3.57 5.99 16.80
C ASP A 215 4.46 5.23 15.79
N GLU A 216 4.14 3.96 15.54
CA GLU A 216 4.98 3.05 14.78
C GLU A 216 4.30 2.53 13.51
N VAL A 217 5.11 2.06 12.57
CA VAL A 217 4.63 1.23 11.46
C VAL A 217 5.21 -0.16 11.64
N LEU A 218 4.34 -1.17 11.66
CA LEU A 218 4.71 -2.56 11.83
C LEU A 218 4.23 -3.33 10.59
N ASN A 219 5.11 -4.11 9.97
CA ASN A 219 4.73 -4.96 8.84
C ASN A 219 5.22 -6.40 9.07
N GLY A 220 4.31 -7.38 9.06
CA GLY A 220 4.59 -8.81 9.17
C GLY A 220 5.14 -9.44 7.90
N PHE A 221 4.79 -8.92 6.72
CA PHE A 221 5.01 -9.49 5.39
C PHE A 221 4.32 -10.83 5.15
N GLY A 222 4.88 -11.92 5.63
CA GLY A 222 4.42 -13.25 5.27
C GLY A 222 4.63 -14.23 6.41
N GLY A 223 3.89 -15.33 6.39
CA GLY A 223 3.86 -16.24 7.53
C GLY A 223 2.68 -15.92 8.45
N ASN A 224 2.54 -16.68 9.54
CA ASN A 224 1.44 -16.45 10.49
C ASN A 224 2.00 -15.68 11.69
N ASP A 225 1.81 -14.37 11.70
CA ASP A 225 2.45 -13.48 12.65
C ASP A 225 1.61 -13.19 13.89
N VAL A 226 2.30 -12.77 14.95
CA VAL A 226 1.69 -12.19 16.15
C VAL A 226 2.27 -10.81 16.37
N ILE A 227 1.54 -9.76 16.01
CA ILE A 227 2.00 -8.38 16.09
C ILE A 227 1.15 -7.62 17.11
N ALA A 228 1.82 -6.87 17.99
CA ALA A 228 1.19 -5.86 18.83
C ALA A 228 1.88 -4.51 18.58
N GLY A 229 1.11 -3.47 18.27
CA GLY A 229 1.60 -2.12 18.01
C GLY A 229 2.31 -1.55 19.24
N GLY A 230 1.62 -1.38 20.36
CA GLY A 230 2.29 -0.70 21.46
C GLY A 230 1.37 0.00 22.42
N LEU A 231 1.77 1.22 22.76
CA LEU A 231 0.90 2.37 22.98
C LEU A 231 1.21 3.35 21.81
N GLY A 232 0.38 4.36 21.60
CA GLY A 232 0.59 5.30 20.49
C GLY A 232 -0.25 4.90 19.28
N ASP A 233 -0.32 5.78 18.29
CA ASP A 233 -1.20 5.60 17.12
C ASP A 233 -0.44 4.82 16.03
N ASP A 234 -0.57 3.50 16.06
CA ASP A 234 0.19 2.58 15.23
C ASP A 234 -0.47 2.28 13.89
N ILE A 235 0.34 1.91 12.90
CA ILE A 235 -0.12 1.29 11.67
C ILE A 235 0.46 -0.11 11.56
N ILE A 236 -0.39 -1.12 11.49
CA ILE A 236 0.01 -2.52 11.46
C ILE A 236 -0.47 -3.17 10.16
N TYR A 237 0.46 -3.82 9.46
CA TYR A 237 0.20 -4.68 8.31
C TYR A 237 0.55 -6.13 8.69
N GLY A 238 -0.41 -7.05 8.63
CA GLY A 238 -0.16 -8.49 8.83
C GLY A 238 0.53 -9.09 7.63
N GLY A 239 -0.08 -8.92 6.45
CA GLY A 239 0.45 -9.36 5.18
C GLY A 239 -0.12 -10.73 4.80
N VAL A 240 0.70 -11.64 4.26
CA VAL A 240 0.25 -12.97 3.82
C VAL A 240 0.35 -13.99 4.95
N GLY A 241 -0.79 -14.44 5.46
CA GLY A 241 -0.90 -15.57 6.37
C GLY A 241 -2.10 -15.44 7.29
N ASN A 242 -2.14 -16.23 8.36
CA ASN A 242 -3.20 -16.15 9.35
C ASN A 242 -2.65 -15.46 10.59
N ASP A 243 -2.85 -14.16 10.67
CA ASP A 243 -2.17 -13.30 11.62
C ASP A 243 -3.00 -13.04 12.88
N VAL A 244 -2.29 -12.67 13.94
CA VAL A 244 -2.88 -12.18 15.19
C VAL A 244 -2.36 -10.78 15.44
N LEU A 245 -3.14 -9.79 15.04
CA LEU A 245 -2.77 -8.39 15.09
C LEU A 245 -3.49 -7.69 16.24
N ARG A 246 -2.78 -6.81 16.95
CA ARG A 246 -3.33 -5.98 18.02
C ARG A 246 -2.77 -4.58 17.95
N GLY A 247 -3.63 -3.59 18.10
CA GLY A 247 -3.21 -2.20 18.25
C GLY A 247 -2.30 -2.04 19.47
N ASP A 248 -2.81 -2.43 20.64
CA ASP A 248 -2.03 -2.33 21.88
C ASP A 248 -1.39 -3.61 22.44
N ARG A 249 -0.37 -3.40 23.29
CA ARG A 249 0.30 -4.42 24.14
C ARG A 249 -0.57 -5.05 25.24
N ASN A 250 -1.63 -4.38 25.71
CA ASN A 250 -2.24 -4.73 27.00
C ASN A 250 -3.22 -5.92 26.96
N PHE A 251 -2.85 -6.99 27.68
CA PHE A 251 -3.56 -8.27 27.81
C PHE A 251 -4.54 -8.35 29.02
N SER A 252 -5.03 -7.22 29.50
CA SER A 252 -6.01 -7.18 30.59
C SER A 252 -7.37 -6.84 29.98
N GLY A 253 -8.22 -7.85 29.74
CA GLY A 253 -9.53 -7.78 29.08
C GLY A 253 -10.60 -6.93 29.78
N THR A 254 -10.24 -5.73 30.23
CA THR A 254 -11.11 -4.72 30.83
C THR A 254 -10.64 -3.33 30.40
N GLY A 255 -11.05 -2.92 29.20
CA GLY A 255 -11.76 -1.65 29.02
C GLY A 255 -11.09 -0.38 29.53
N GLY A 256 -9.86 -0.10 29.13
CA GLY A 256 -9.28 1.24 29.24
C GLY A 256 -9.32 1.92 27.86
N ASN A 257 -9.67 3.22 27.83
CA ASN A 257 -9.56 4.07 26.64
C ASN A 257 -8.17 4.74 26.60
N THR A 258 -7.11 3.96 26.83
CA THR A 258 -5.74 4.49 27.02
C THR A 258 -4.74 3.88 26.03
N GLY A 259 -5.24 3.22 24.98
CA GLY A 259 -4.43 2.88 23.81
C GLY A 259 -4.45 4.02 22.80
N GLY A 260 -3.75 3.85 21.68
CA GLY A 260 -3.77 4.81 20.58
C GLY A 260 -4.88 4.52 19.57
N ASP A 261 -5.08 5.46 18.65
CA ASP A 261 -6.01 5.31 17.55
C ASP A 261 -5.30 4.56 16.41
N ASP A 262 -5.45 3.23 16.36
CA ASP A 262 -4.64 2.36 15.51
C ASP A 262 -5.28 2.11 14.14
N ILE A 263 -4.43 1.84 13.14
CA ILE A 263 -4.86 1.38 11.81
C ILE A 263 -4.26 0.01 11.56
N ILE A 264 -5.11 -1.02 11.41
CA ILE A 264 -4.67 -2.40 11.26
C ILE A 264 -5.23 -3.02 9.99
N TYR A 265 -4.34 -3.52 9.14
CA TYR A 265 -4.62 -4.26 7.93
C TYR A 265 -4.22 -5.73 8.13
N GLY A 266 -5.18 -6.65 8.02
CA GLY A 266 -4.98 -8.09 8.12
C GLY A 266 -4.11 -8.63 7.00
N GLY A 267 -4.46 -8.28 5.76
CA GLY A 267 -3.80 -8.81 4.58
C GLY A 267 -4.53 -10.04 4.05
N ALA A 268 -3.78 -11.03 3.58
CA ALA A 268 -4.34 -12.23 2.98
C ALA A 268 -4.27 -13.42 3.94
N GLY A 269 -5.41 -13.96 4.32
CA GLY A 269 -5.53 -15.22 5.03
C GLY A 269 -6.67 -15.20 6.01
N ARG A 270 -6.51 -15.77 7.20
CA ARG A 270 -7.57 -15.75 8.22
C ARG A 270 -7.05 -15.10 9.47
N ASP A 271 -7.38 -13.83 9.61
CA ASP A 271 -6.77 -12.98 10.59
C ASP A 271 -7.63 -12.83 11.82
N ARG A 272 -6.95 -12.54 12.93
CA ARG A 272 -7.55 -12.16 14.19
C ARG A 272 -7.03 -10.79 14.58
N ILE A 273 -7.84 -9.77 14.37
CA ILE A 273 -7.47 -8.37 14.54
C ILE A 273 -8.21 -7.80 15.76
N GLY A 274 -7.48 -7.13 16.65
CA GLY A 274 -8.08 -6.45 17.79
C GLY A 274 -7.55 -5.03 17.97
N GLY A 275 -8.42 -4.02 17.90
CA GLY A 275 -8.06 -2.61 18.09
C GLY A 275 -7.52 -2.34 19.49
N LYS A 276 -8.35 -2.65 20.50
CA LYS A 276 -8.09 -2.64 21.96
C LYS A 276 -8.65 -1.39 22.63
N GLY A 277 -7.98 -0.26 22.57
CA GLY A 277 -8.45 0.96 23.17
C GLY A 277 -8.03 2.15 22.33
N GLY A 278 -8.94 3.06 22.05
CA GLY A 278 -8.72 4.12 21.08
C GLY A 278 -9.73 3.98 19.96
N ASP A 279 -9.88 4.98 19.11
CA ASP A 279 -10.83 4.93 17.99
C ASP A 279 -10.14 4.27 16.78
N ASP A 280 -10.30 2.96 16.65
CA ASP A 280 -9.48 2.15 15.75
C ASP A 280 -10.07 2.00 14.33
N LYS A 281 -9.21 1.72 13.34
CA LYS A 281 -9.62 1.32 11.98
C LYS A 281 -9.06 -0.06 11.65
N LEU A 282 -9.96 -1.03 11.57
CA LEU A 282 -9.63 -2.43 11.39
C LEU A 282 -10.12 -2.93 10.03
N TYR A 283 -9.19 -3.42 9.21
CA TYR A 283 -9.45 -3.97 7.88
C TYR A 283 -8.98 -5.43 7.85
N GLY A 284 -9.89 -6.38 7.66
CA GLY A 284 -9.55 -7.81 7.50
C GLY A 284 -8.89 -8.09 6.15
N GLU A 285 -9.32 -7.37 5.13
CA GLU A 285 -8.88 -7.52 3.73
C GLU A 285 -9.30 -8.85 3.11
N ALA A 286 -8.42 -9.82 2.89
CA ALA A 286 -8.75 -11.02 2.14
C ALA A 286 -8.78 -12.26 3.03
N GLY A 287 -9.97 -12.75 3.35
CA GLY A 287 -10.25 -14.10 3.81
C GLY A 287 -11.39 -14.17 4.83
N ASN A 288 -11.27 -14.95 5.91
CA ASN A 288 -12.43 -15.13 6.83
C ASN A 288 -12.06 -14.69 8.24
N ASP A 289 -12.13 -13.39 8.47
CA ASP A 289 -11.43 -12.70 9.52
C ASP A 289 -12.29 -12.48 10.76
N HIS A 290 -11.62 -12.29 11.89
CA HIS A 290 -12.24 -12.07 13.19
C HIS A 290 -11.74 -10.73 13.73
N LEU A 291 -12.56 -9.69 13.57
CA LEU A 291 -12.25 -8.32 13.98
C LEU A 291 -12.95 -7.99 15.30
N PHE A 292 -12.20 -7.36 16.21
CA PHE A 292 -12.66 -6.89 17.52
C PHE A 292 -12.24 -5.42 17.68
N GLY A 293 -13.19 -4.47 17.65
CA GLY A 293 -12.89 -3.06 17.95
C GLY A 293 -12.42 -2.87 19.40
N ASP A 294 -13.17 -3.48 20.31
CA ASP A 294 -12.98 -3.45 21.77
C ASP A 294 -13.47 -2.16 22.45
N ASN A 295 -12.66 -1.11 22.64
CA ASN A 295 -13.15 0.15 23.19
C ASN A 295 -12.76 1.31 22.29
N GLY A 296 -13.70 2.21 22.06
CA GLY A 296 -13.52 3.35 21.19
C GLY A 296 -14.67 3.42 20.22
N ASP A 297 -14.74 4.49 19.45
CA ASP A 297 -15.64 4.57 18.30
C ASP A 297 -14.95 3.93 17.08
N ASP A 298 -15.06 2.60 16.93
CA ASP A 298 -14.25 1.85 15.97
C ASP A 298 -14.85 1.77 14.56
N LEU A 299 -14.01 1.63 13.54
CA LEU A 299 -14.38 1.29 12.16
C LEU A 299 -13.89 -0.11 11.81
N LEU A 300 -14.81 -1.01 11.48
CA LEU A 300 -14.51 -2.39 11.11
C LEU A 300 -14.95 -2.68 9.68
N ARG A 301 -14.03 -3.15 8.84
CA ARG A 301 -14.32 -3.68 7.49
C ARG A 301 -13.73 -5.07 7.36
N GLY A 302 -14.59 -6.08 7.17
CA GLY A 302 -14.16 -7.46 6.95
C GLY A 302 -13.36 -7.62 5.66
N GLY A 303 -13.97 -7.25 4.53
CA GLY A 303 -13.35 -7.38 3.21
C GLY A 303 -13.81 -8.66 2.52
N LEU A 304 -12.97 -9.24 1.67
CA LEU A 304 -13.30 -10.43 0.89
C LEU A 304 -13.37 -11.69 1.78
N GLY A 305 -14.58 -12.17 2.05
CA GLY A 305 -14.89 -13.50 2.55
C GLY A 305 -16.06 -13.48 3.53
N ASN A 306 -16.04 -14.33 4.55
CA ASN A 306 -17.16 -14.39 5.52
C ASN A 306 -16.64 -14.08 6.92
N ASP A 307 -16.79 -12.82 7.30
CA ASP A 307 -16.09 -12.27 8.46
C ASP A 307 -16.96 -12.29 9.71
N ARG A 308 -16.29 -12.19 10.86
CA ARG A 308 -16.92 -12.02 12.17
C ARG A 308 -16.46 -10.70 12.75
N LEU A 309 -17.38 -9.76 12.82
CA LEU A 309 -17.13 -8.41 13.32
C LEU A 309 -17.78 -8.25 14.70
N THR A 310 -17.02 -7.75 15.65
CA THR A 310 -17.48 -7.42 17.01
C THR A 310 -17.01 -6.00 17.30
N GLY A 311 -17.93 -5.06 17.43
CA GLY A 311 -17.61 -3.65 17.65
C GLY A 311 -17.02 -3.45 19.04
N GLY A 312 -17.80 -3.80 20.06
CA GLY A 312 -17.38 -3.71 21.45
C GLY A 312 -18.14 -2.62 22.20
N ARG A 313 -17.40 -1.68 22.81
CA ARG A 313 -17.99 -0.55 23.53
C ARG A 313 -18.18 0.64 22.60
N ASP A 314 -18.94 1.61 23.07
CA ASP A 314 -19.11 2.91 22.41
C ASP A 314 -19.78 2.82 21.03
N ARG A 315 -19.42 3.66 20.04
CA ARG A 315 -20.15 3.77 18.77
C ARG A 315 -19.32 3.25 17.61
N ASP A 316 -19.65 2.05 17.16
CA ASP A 316 -18.91 1.38 16.10
C ASP A 316 -19.56 1.59 14.72
N THR A 317 -18.73 1.52 13.68
CA THR A 317 -19.14 1.55 12.27
C THR A 317 -18.66 0.29 11.56
N PHE A 318 -19.60 -0.53 11.12
CA PHE A 318 -19.33 -1.73 10.31
C PHE A 318 -19.49 -1.39 8.83
N VAL A 319 -18.41 -1.48 8.05
CA VAL A 319 -18.38 -1.11 6.64
C VAL A 319 -18.55 -2.35 5.77
N LEU A 320 -19.49 -2.30 4.83
CA LEU A 320 -19.81 -3.38 3.89
C LEU A 320 -19.69 -2.90 2.44
N ALA A 321 -19.16 -3.74 1.55
CA ALA A 321 -19.18 -3.51 0.11
C ALA A 321 -19.82 -4.68 -0.67
N ALA A 322 -20.20 -4.41 -1.92
CA ALA A 322 -20.80 -5.43 -2.78
C ALA A 322 -19.76 -6.46 -3.23
N GLY A 323 -20.13 -7.74 -3.21
CA GLY A 323 -19.26 -8.82 -3.69
C GLY A 323 -18.17 -9.27 -2.72
N GLU A 324 -18.13 -8.69 -1.51
CA GLU A 324 -17.14 -9.01 -0.49
C GLU A 324 -17.48 -10.27 0.30
N GLY A 325 -18.75 -10.67 0.41
CA GLY A 325 -19.13 -11.98 0.94
C GLY A 325 -20.29 -11.90 1.93
N THR A 326 -20.28 -12.71 2.99
CA THR A 326 -21.37 -12.75 3.99
C THR A 326 -20.84 -12.66 5.42
N ASP A 327 -20.95 -11.46 5.99
CA ASP A 327 -20.41 -11.17 7.31
C ASP A 327 -21.43 -11.40 8.43
N THR A 328 -20.89 -11.64 9.62
CA THR A 328 -21.65 -11.74 10.87
C THR A 328 -21.19 -10.67 11.84
N ILE A 329 -22.02 -9.66 12.07
CA ILE A 329 -21.85 -8.70 13.17
C ILE A 329 -22.46 -9.31 14.44
N ARG A 330 -21.69 -9.38 15.52
CA ARG A 330 -22.04 -10.20 16.71
C ARG A 330 -22.74 -9.43 17.83
N ASP A 331 -22.59 -8.13 17.89
CA ASP A 331 -23.00 -7.29 19.04
C ASP A 331 -23.68 -5.97 18.67
N PHE A 332 -24.10 -5.80 17.41
CA PHE A 332 -24.71 -4.57 16.89
C PHE A 332 -25.81 -3.99 17.82
N GLU A 333 -25.57 -2.79 18.33
CA GLU A 333 -26.50 -2.01 19.14
C GLU A 333 -27.13 -0.90 18.31
N VAL A 334 -28.41 -1.06 17.94
CA VAL A 334 -29.18 -0.10 17.11
C VAL A 334 -29.21 1.34 17.64
N SER A 335 -28.99 1.57 18.93
CA SER A 335 -28.94 2.91 19.53
C SER A 335 -27.61 3.62 19.35
N LYS A 336 -26.56 2.90 18.95
CA LYS A 336 -25.19 3.41 18.88
C LYS A 336 -24.62 3.18 17.49
N ASP A 337 -24.55 1.93 17.08
CA ASP A 337 -23.73 1.48 15.96
C ASP A 337 -24.30 1.86 14.61
N ARG A 338 -23.42 1.84 13.61
CA ARG A 338 -23.71 2.25 12.25
C ARG A 338 -23.29 1.16 11.27
N ILE A 339 -24.04 1.07 10.18
CA ILE A 339 -23.63 0.32 8.99
C ILE A 339 -23.22 1.35 7.94
N GLY A 340 -21.94 1.33 7.56
CA GLY A 340 -21.41 2.06 6.42
C GLY A 340 -21.52 1.21 5.16
N LEU A 341 -21.92 1.82 4.04
CA LEU A 341 -21.92 1.17 2.72
C LEU A 341 -20.95 1.90 1.81
N VAL A 342 -20.09 1.16 1.12
CA VAL A 342 -19.11 1.70 0.17
C VAL A 342 -19.28 1.09 -1.21
N GLY A 343 -18.74 1.76 -2.23
CA GLY A 343 -18.95 1.44 -3.64
C GLY A 343 -20.40 1.66 -4.07
N ASP A 344 -20.87 0.85 -5.01
CA ASP A 344 -22.25 0.92 -5.54
C ASP A 344 -23.28 0.16 -4.67
N LEU A 345 -22.92 -0.20 -3.43
CA LEU A 345 -23.80 -0.92 -2.53
C LEU A 345 -24.88 0.00 -1.93
N SER A 346 -26.13 -0.36 -2.14
CA SER A 346 -27.28 0.28 -1.51
C SER A 346 -27.96 -0.65 -0.51
N PHE A 347 -28.74 -0.08 0.43
CA PHE A 347 -29.53 -0.87 1.38
C PHE A 347 -30.48 -1.87 0.71
N GLY A 348 -30.94 -1.60 -0.52
CA GLY A 348 -31.80 -2.51 -1.27
C GLY A 348 -31.10 -3.80 -1.73
N GLN A 349 -29.77 -3.83 -1.72
CA GLN A 349 -28.95 -5.00 -2.06
C GLN A 349 -28.52 -5.80 -0.83
N LEU A 350 -28.82 -5.33 0.39
CA LEU A 350 -28.47 -6.03 1.62
C LEU A 350 -29.52 -7.08 1.99
N SER A 351 -29.04 -8.28 2.32
CA SER A 351 -29.85 -9.31 2.97
C SER A 351 -29.45 -9.43 4.45
N VAL A 352 -30.15 -8.72 5.32
CA VAL A 352 -29.88 -8.76 6.78
C VAL A 352 -30.70 -9.87 7.44
N VAL A 353 -30.01 -10.80 8.10
CA VAL A 353 -30.62 -11.86 8.90
C VAL A 353 -30.19 -11.70 10.34
N GLN A 354 -31.13 -11.39 11.24
CA GLN A 354 -30.86 -11.39 12.66
C GLN A 354 -30.76 -12.83 13.17
N ILE A 355 -29.60 -13.21 13.69
CA ILE A 355 -29.36 -14.54 14.27
C ILE A 355 -29.41 -14.43 15.80
N GLY A 356 -30.47 -14.98 16.40
CA GLY A 356 -30.70 -14.95 17.85
C GLY A 356 -31.57 -13.79 18.33
N SER A 357 -32.08 -13.87 19.57
CA SER A 357 -33.04 -12.90 20.11
C SER A 357 -32.56 -12.27 21.42
N LYS A 358 -32.40 -10.95 21.44
CA LYS A 358 -32.72 -10.14 22.62
C LYS A 358 -33.41 -8.85 22.17
N HIS A 359 -34.73 -8.86 22.31
CA HIS A 359 -35.70 -7.77 22.12
C HIS A 359 -36.02 -7.33 20.69
N SER A 360 -37.26 -7.63 20.34
CA SER A 360 -37.99 -7.24 19.14
C SER A 360 -38.22 -5.73 19.09
N HIS A 361 -37.51 -5.03 18.22
CA HIS A 361 -38.05 -3.87 17.51
C HIS A 361 -37.72 -4.00 16.02
N PRO A 362 -38.70 -3.78 15.12
CA PRO A 362 -38.41 -3.75 13.69
C PRO A 362 -37.48 -2.56 13.41
N LEU A 363 -36.40 -2.83 12.65
CA LEU A 363 -35.56 -1.82 12.02
C LEU A 363 -36.48 -0.89 11.20
N ARG A 364 -36.38 0.42 11.43
CA ARG A 364 -37.07 1.46 10.66
C ARG A 364 -36.06 2.26 9.86
#